data_AF-A0A7X7TNX3-F1
#
_entry.id   AF-A0A7X7TNX3-F1
#
_cell.length_a   1.000
_cell.length_b   1.000
_cell.length_c   1.000
_cell.angle_alpha   90.00
_cell.angle_beta   90.00
_cell.angle_gamma   90.00
#
_symmetry.space_group_name_H-M   'P 1'
#
loop_
_entity.id
_entity.type
_entity.pdbx_description
1 polymer ?
#
loop_
_entity_poly.entity_id
_entity_poly.type
_entity_poly.pdbx_seq_one_letter_code
_entity_poly.pdbx_strand_id
1 'polypeptide(L)'
;MKTKIRLEDISKTDPFRVPDNYFEQFNEEIMNRLPAIKTPEFRHVPLREKVKPWVYLAAMFVGLFFTIQFLTKNAGNQSDRSSAAYDSEIQSTTIRPDKYWSTVEITEEEFYHYLEDQLTEDEYYDYMYNAFYSTQDM
;
A
#
# COMPACT_ATOMS: atom_id res chain seq x y z
N MET A 1 -8.91 -12.38 54.28
CA MET A 1 -9.27 -11.28 55.21
C MET A 1 -10.50 -10.58 54.65
N LYS A 2 -11.61 -10.49 55.40
CA LYS A 2 -12.80 -9.72 54.98
C LYS A 2 -12.68 -8.30 55.52
N THR A 3 -12.53 -7.30 54.65
CA THR A 3 -12.58 -5.89 55.06
C THR A 3 -14.05 -5.49 55.19
N LYS A 4 -14.44 -4.99 56.38
CA LYS A 4 -15.81 -4.59 56.70
C LYS A 4 -15.89 -3.06 56.61
N ILE A 5 -16.02 -2.53 55.39
CA ILE A 5 -16.18 -1.09 55.16
C ILE A 5 -17.68 -0.79 55.16
N ARG A 6 -18.12 0.14 56.02
CA ARG A 6 -19.51 0.58 56.10
C ARG A 6 -19.65 1.90 55.37
N LEU A 7 -20.79 2.13 54.70
CA LEU A 7 -21.02 3.37 53.95
C LEU A 7 -21.08 4.58 54.88
N GLU A 8 -21.49 4.38 56.13
CA GLU A 8 -21.52 5.39 57.18
C GLU A 8 -20.12 5.93 57.55
N ASP A 9 -19.07 5.14 57.35
CA ASP A 9 -17.68 5.48 57.69
C ASP A 9 -16.97 6.25 56.54
N ILE A 10 -17.61 6.35 55.37
CA ILE A 10 -17.09 7.06 54.20
C ILE A 10 -17.58 8.50 54.26
N SER A 11 -16.65 9.45 54.31
CA SER A 11 -16.97 10.88 54.27
C SER A 11 -17.80 11.19 53.03
N LYS A 12 -18.88 11.95 53.17
CA LYS A 12 -19.75 12.37 52.05
C LYS A 12 -19.10 13.41 51.12
N THR A 13 -17.85 13.74 51.37
CA THR A 13 -17.04 14.59 50.49
C THR A 13 -16.58 13.74 49.33
N ASP A 14 -16.82 14.22 48.11
CA ASP A 14 -16.40 13.55 46.90
C ASP A 14 -14.86 13.43 46.85
N PRO A 15 -14.29 12.20 46.95
CA PRO A 15 -12.84 12.02 46.86
C PRO A 15 -12.31 12.25 45.44
N PHE A 16 -13.18 12.36 44.43
CA PHE A 16 -12.82 12.59 43.03
C PHE A 16 -12.97 14.05 42.60
N ARG A 17 -12.96 15.00 43.54
CA ARG A 17 -13.04 16.43 43.21
C ARG A 17 -11.71 16.93 42.63
N VAL A 18 -11.78 17.45 41.41
CA VAL A 18 -10.65 18.11 40.76
C VAL A 18 -10.28 19.43 41.47
N PRO A 19 -8.99 19.81 41.50
CA PRO A 19 -8.58 21.12 41.99
C PRO A 19 -9.22 22.26 41.19
N ASP A 20 -9.39 23.41 41.85
CA ASP A 20 -9.87 24.61 41.19
C ASP A 20 -8.92 25.02 40.05
N ASN A 21 -9.48 25.39 38.89
CA ASN A 21 -8.78 25.83 37.68
C ASN A 21 -7.86 24.78 37.00
N TYR A 22 -7.93 23.49 37.38
CA TYR A 22 -7.14 22.42 36.75
C TYR A 22 -7.30 22.40 35.21
N PHE A 23 -8.54 22.36 34.72
CA PHE A 23 -8.81 22.29 33.27
C PHE A 23 -8.58 23.61 32.54
N GLU A 24 -8.61 24.75 33.25
CA GLU A 24 -8.40 26.06 32.64
C GLU A 24 -6.95 26.23 32.17
N GLN A 25 -5.99 25.71 32.95
CA GLN A 25 -4.56 25.83 32.67
C GLN A 25 -3.95 24.57 32.02
N PHE A 26 -4.67 23.45 32.02
CA PHE A 26 -4.18 22.16 31.52
C PHE A 26 -3.64 22.22 30.09
N ASN A 27 -4.37 22.85 29.18
CA ASN A 27 -3.94 22.96 27.78
C ASN A 27 -2.67 23.82 27.64
N GLU A 28 -2.61 24.95 28.34
CA GLU A 28 -1.44 25.83 28.33
C GLU A 28 -0.21 25.11 28.89
N GLU A 29 -0.37 24.35 29.97
CA GLU A 29 0.71 23.56 30.55
C GLU A 29 1.20 22.45 29.61
N ILE A 30 0.28 21.77 28.90
CA ILE A 30 0.65 20.78 27.88
C ILE A 30 1.46 21.47 26.78
N MET A 31 0.96 22.55 26.21
CA MET A 31 1.60 23.24 25.10
C MET A 31 2.98 23.77 25.48
N ASN A 32 3.14 24.29 26.71
CA ASN A 32 4.42 24.76 27.24
C ASN A 32 5.44 23.63 27.46
N ARG A 33 4.98 22.39 27.67
CA ARG A 33 5.83 21.20 27.83
C ARG A 33 6.15 20.52 26.50
N LEU A 34 5.48 20.87 25.42
CA LEU A 34 5.76 20.30 24.10
C LEU A 34 7.12 20.81 23.59
N PRO A 35 7.96 19.92 23.02
CA PRO A 35 9.17 20.35 22.36
C PRO A 35 8.83 21.24 21.17
N ALA A 36 9.69 22.22 20.88
CA ALA A 36 9.53 23.05 19.68
C ALA A 36 9.37 22.16 18.45
N ILE A 37 8.24 22.30 17.76
CA ILE A 37 7.95 21.55 16.53
C ILE A 37 9.00 21.98 15.50
N LYS A 38 9.98 21.11 15.26
CA LYS A 38 10.97 21.31 14.21
C LYS A 38 10.26 21.10 12.87
N THR A 39 9.69 22.16 12.31
CA THR A 39 9.25 22.14 10.92
C THR A 39 10.46 21.74 10.08
N PRO A 40 10.39 20.64 9.31
CA PRO A 40 11.52 20.27 8.47
C PRO A 40 11.78 21.43 7.52
N GLU A 41 12.99 21.99 7.55
CA GLU A 41 13.38 23.02 6.59
C GLU A 41 13.22 22.41 5.20
N PHE A 42 12.37 23.04 4.38
CA PHE A 42 12.14 22.62 3.01
C PHE A 42 13.47 22.69 2.25
N ARG A 43 14.13 21.55 2.09
CA ARG A 43 15.34 21.45 1.28
C ARG A 43 14.93 21.71 -0.17
N HIS A 44 15.30 22.88 -0.68
CA HIS A 44 15.06 23.24 -2.08
C HIS A 44 15.78 22.24 -2.99
N VAL A 45 15.03 21.30 -3.56
CA VAL A 45 15.57 20.37 -4.56
C VAL A 45 15.92 21.16 -5.83
N PRO A 46 17.12 20.99 -6.41
CA PRO A 46 17.48 21.67 -7.63
C PRO A 46 16.65 21.11 -8.80
N LEU A 47 15.98 22.00 -9.56
CA LEU A 47 15.14 21.64 -10.71
C LEU A 47 15.89 20.83 -11.80
N ARG A 48 17.24 20.89 -11.79
CA ARG A 48 18.12 20.13 -12.68
C ARG A 48 17.96 18.62 -12.55
N GLU A 49 17.64 18.12 -11.36
CA GLU A 49 17.47 16.68 -11.13
C GLU A 49 16.20 16.14 -11.80
N LYS A 50 15.15 16.97 -11.87
CA LYS A 50 13.88 16.60 -12.49
C LYS A 50 13.92 16.58 -14.01
N VAL A 51 14.81 17.36 -14.64
CA VAL A 51 14.89 17.44 -16.12
C VAL A 51 15.74 16.33 -16.75
N LYS A 52 16.65 15.69 -15.99
CA LYS A 52 17.48 14.57 -16.47
C LYS A 52 16.67 13.44 -17.15
N PRO A 53 15.64 12.85 -16.51
CA PRO A 53 14.87 11.76 -17.13
C PRO A 53 14.17 12.18 -18.43
N TRP A 54 13.70 13.43 -18.52
CA TRP A 54 13.03 13.94 -19.72
C TRP A 54 14.00 14.11 -20.90
N VAL A 55 15.24 14.54 -20.63
CA VAL A 55 16.28 14.66 -21.66
C VAL A 55 16.65 13.30 -22.25
N TYR A 56 16.72 12.24 -21.43
CA TYR A 56 16.97 10.89 -21.94
C TYR A 56 15.86 10.39 -22.85
N LEU A 57 14.60 10.63 -22.49
CA LEU A 57 13.45 10.29 -23.34
C LEU A 57 13.51 11.05 -24.66
N ALA A 58 13.74 12.37 -24.62
CA ALA A 58 13.87 13.18 -25.81
C ALA A 58 14.99 12.67 -26.74
N ALA A 59 16.14 12.30 -26.19
CA ALA A 59 17.25 11.75 -26.97
C ALA A 59 16.89 10.44 -27.67
N MET A 60 16.15 9.54 -27.02
CA MET A 60 15.67 8.31 -27.66
C MET A 60 14.69 8.59 -28.80
N PHE A 61 13.73 9.49 -28.60
CA PHE A 61 12.79 9.89 -29.65
C PHE A 61 13.49 10.53 -30.84
N VAL A 62 14.45 11.42 -30.58
CA VAL A 62 15.25 12.06 -31.64
C VAL A 62 16.07 11.01 -32.40
N GLY A 63 16.73 10.09 -31.69
CA GLY A 63 17.48 8.99 -32.31
C GLY A 63 16.60 8.14 -33.21
N LEU A 64 15.43 7.69 -32.72
CA LEU A 64 14.49 6.89 -33.50
C LEU A 64 13.90 7.66 -34.69
N PHE A 65 13.60 8.94 -34.50
CA PHE A 65 13.07 9.79 -35.56
C PHE A 65 14.07 9.94 -36.71
N PHE A 66 15.34 10.19 -36.39
CA PHE A 66 16.37 10.30 -37.41
C PHE A 66 16.68 8.97 -38.09
N THR A 67 16.68 7.85 -37.37
CA THR A 67 16.89 6.53 -37.98
C THR A 67 15.76 6.17 -38.95
N ILE A 68 14.50 6.40 -38.57
CA ILE A 68 13.35 6.19 -39.47
C ILE A 68 13.45 7.10 -40.69
N GLN A 69 13.70 8.39 -40.51
CA GLN A 69 13.85 9.34 -41.63
C GLN A 69 14.99 8.94 -42.58
N PHE A 70 16.13 8.50 -42.04
CA PHE A 70 17.27 8.05 -42.85
C PHE A 70 16.94 6.80 -43.67
N LEU A 71 16.28 5.80 -43.06
CA LEU A 71 15.87 4.58 -43.75
C LEU A 71 14.78 4.87 -44.81
N THR A 72 13.76 5.66 -44.47
CA THR A 72 12.66 6.00 -45.39
C THR A 72 13.13 6.84 -46.58
N LYS A 73 14.06 7.77 -46.36
CA LYS A 73 14.64 8.60 -47.42
C LYS A 73 15.46 7.78 -48.42
N ASN A 74 16.05 6.67 -47.98
CA ASN A 74 16.75 5.71 -48.85
C ASN A 74 15.81 4.64 -49.45
N ALA A 75 14.64 4.40 -48.85
CA ALA A 75 13.64 3.41 -49.28
C ALA A 75 12.61 3.95 -50.30
N GLY A 76 12.68 5.23 -50.67
CA GLY A 76 11.75 5.90 -51.60
C GLY A 76 11.69 5.37 -53.05
N ASN A 77 12.32 4.23 -53.37
CA ASN A 77 12.20 3.54 -54.66
C ASN A 77 11.56 2.15 -54.55
N GLN A 78 10.96 1.79 -53.41
CA GLN A 78 10.22 0.54 -53.29
C GLN A 78 9.05 0.70 -52.33
N SER A 79 8.08 1.52 -52.74
CA SER A 79 6.71 1.43 -52.23
C SER A 79 6.10 0.14 -52.78
N ASP A 80 6.27 -0.97 -52.08
CA ASP A 80 5.22 -1.98 -51.91
C ASP A 80 5.65 -3.09 -50.95
N ARG A 81 4.71 -3.44 -50.07
CA ARG A 81 4.68 -4.60 -49.16
C ARG A 81 5.70 -4.60 -48.02
N SER A 82 5.21 -4.27 -46.83
CA SER A 82 4.72 -5.29 -45.89
C SER A 82 4.27 -4.59 -44.62
N SER A 83 3.00 -4.79 -44.26
CA SER A 83 2.55 -4.64 -42.88
C SER A 83 3.45 -5.51 -42.02
N ALA A 84 4.43 -4.90 -41.34
CA ALA A 84 5.22 -5.60 -40.35
C ALA A 84 4.23 -6.02 -39.25
N ALA A 85 3.88 -7.30 -39.25
CA ALA A 85 3.37 -7.95 -38.06
C ALA A 85 4.42 -7.69 -36.97
N TYR A 86 4.09 -6.82 -36.02
CA TYR A 86 4.88 -6.64 -34.83
C TYR A 86 4.62 -7.84 -33.93
N ASP A 87 5.26 -8.95 -34.22
CA ASP A 87 5.55 -9.96 -33.21
C ASP A 87 6.82 -9.51 -32.49
N SER A 88 6.64 -8.64 -31.49
CA SER A 88 7.72 -8.30 -30.57
C SER A 88 7.69 -9.30 -29.43
N GLU A 89 8.39 -10.42 -29.60
CA GLU A 89 8.92 -11.17 -28.47
C GLU A 89 9.85 -10.26 -27.67
N ILE A 90 9.27 -9.53 -26.72
CA ILE A 90 10.02 -8.83 -25.70
C ILE A 90 10.51 -9.89 -24.70
N GLN A 91 11.67 -10.49 -24.97
CA GLN A 91 12.50 -11.07 -23.92
C GLN A 91 13.05 -9.92 -23.08
N SER A 92 12.22 -9.43 -22.15
CA SER A 92 12.66 -8.64 -21.02
C SER A 92 12.33 -9.45 -19.78
N THR A 93 13.36 -9.94 -19.12
CA THR A 93 13.32 -10.33 -17.72
C THR A 93 13.04 -9.08 -16.89
N THR A 94 11.79 -8.64 -16.90
CA THR A 94 11.24 -7.68 -15.96
C THR A 94 9.88 -8.24 -15.62
N ILE A 95 9.78 -8.80 -14.41
CA ILE A 95 8.55 -9.34 -13.86
C ILE A 95 7.51 -8.20 -13.90
N ARG A 96 6.57 -8.34 -14.84
CA ARG A 96 5.39 -7.51 -15.02
C ARG A 96 4.34 -8.00 -14.02
N PRO A 97 3.96 -7.23 -12.98
CA PRO A 97 2.98 -7.67 -11.98
C PRO A 97 1.55 -7.77 -12.54
N ASP A 98 1.32 -7.32 -13.77
CA ASP A 98 0.02 -7.18 -14.42
C ASP A 98 -0.45 -8.42 -15.19
N LYS A 99 0.33 -9.51 -15.25
CA LYS A 99 0.00 -10.72 -16.06
C LYS A 99 -0.41 -11.97 -15.26
N TYR A 100 -0.74 -11.84 -13.97
CA TYR A 100 -1.11 -13.03 -13.18
C TYR A 100 -2.58 -13.45 -13.35
N TRP A 101 -3.47 -12.56 -13.82
CA TRP A 101 -4.92 -12.83 -13.75
C TRP A 101 -5.74 -12.52 -15.02
N SER A 102 -5.15 -11.98 -16.09
CA SER A 102 -5.95 -11.43 -17.20
C SER A 102 -6.22 -12.37 -18.38
N THR A 103 -5.72 -13.61 -18.35
CA THR A 103 -5.88 -14.58 -19.46
C THR A 103 -6.62 -15.85 -19.05
N VAL A 104 -7.21 -15.88 -17.87
CA VAL A 104 -7.99 -17.02 -17.39
C VAL A 104 -9.46 -16.64 -17.53
N GLU A 105 -10.14 -17.23 -18.50
CA GLU A 105 -11.61 -17.17 -18.63
C GLU A 105 -12.22 -18.20 -17.66
N ILE A 106 -12.24 -17.88 -16.37
CA ILE A 106 -13.04 -18.63 -15.39
C ILE A 106 -14.46 -18.08 -15.37
N THR A 107 -15.45 -18.96 -15.24
CA THR A 107 -16.83 -18.53 -14.99
C THR A 107 -16.95 -17.98 -13.57
N GLU A 108 -17.95 -17.14 -13.32
CA GLU A 108 -18.21 -16.60 -11.99
C GLU A 108 -18.54 -17.75 -11.00
N GLU A 109 -19.18 -18.81 -11.48
CA GLU A 109 -19.48 -20.00 -10.68
C GLU A 109 -18.22 -20.79 -10.30
N GLU A 110 -17.27 -20.98 -11.23
CA GLU A 110 -15.99 -21.64 -10.94
C GLU A 110 -15.14 -20.80 -9.97
N PHE A 111 -15.20 -19.48 -10.09
CA PHE A 111 -14.51 -18.58 -9.18
C PHE A 111 -15.02 -18.69 -7.75
N TYR A 112 -16.36 -18.69 -7.55
CA TYR A 112 -16.94 -18.84 -6.22
C TYR A 112 -16.65 -20.22 -5.62
N HIS A 113 -16.72 -21.28 -6.42
CA HIS A 113 -16.38 -22.64 -5.97
C HIS A 113 -14.92 -22.74 -5.50
N TYR A 114 -13.99 -22.13 -6.24
CA TYR A 114 -12.58 -22.10 -5.85
C TYR A 114 -12.37 -21.35 -4.52
N LEU A 115 -13.06 -20.22 -4.32
CA LEU A 115 -12.99 -19.48 -3.05
C LEU A 115 -13.59 -20.28 -1.89
N GLU A 116 -14.68 -21.01 -2.10
CA GLU A 116 -15.29 -21.90 -1.12
C GLU A 116 -14.34 -23.04 -0.73
N ASP A 117 -13.71 -23.69 -1.71
CA ASP A 117 -12.72 -24.75 -1.45
C ASP A 117 -11.53 -24.22 -0.65
N GLN A 118 -11.00 -23.04 -0.99
CA GLN A 118 -9.89 -22.42 -0.26
C GLN A 118 -10.28 -22.05 1.19
N LEU A 119 -11.46 -21.44 1.39
CA LEU A 119 -11.93 -21.06 2.73
C LEU A 119 -12.22 -22.28 3.60
N THR A 120 -12.85 -23.31 3.03
CA THR A 120 -13.18 -24.53 3.77
C THR A 120 -11.95 -25.34 4.12
N GLU A 121 -10.92 -25.37 3.27
CA GLU A 121 -9.64 -26.02 3.57
C GLU A 121 -8.93 -25.34 4.75
N ASP A 122 -8.87 -24.01 4.77
CA ASP A 122 -8.27 -23.24 5.86
C ASP A 122 -9.05 -23.37 7.19
N GLU A 123 -10.39 -23.28 7.17
CA GLU A 123 -11.22 -23.41 8.38
C GLU A 123 -11.27 -24.86 8.91
N TYR A 124 -11.17 -25.87 8.05
CA TYR A 124 -11.21 -27.27 8.46
C TYR A 124 -10.04 -27.63 9.40
N TYR A 125 -8.83 -27.15 9.10
CA TYR A 125 -7.67 -27.38 9.95
C TYR A 125 -7.81 -26.71 11.31
N ASP A 126 -8.35 -25.49 11.38
CA ASP A 126 -8.54 -24.77 12.63
C ASP A 126 -9.66 -25.41 13.49
N TYR A 127 -10.76 -25.83 12.87
CA TYR A 127 -11.83 -26.58 13.56
C TYR A 127 -11.31 -27.91 14.15
N MET A 128 -10.58 -28.70 13.36
CA MET A 128 -9.99 -29.96 13.82
C MET A 128 -8.97 -29.76 14.94
N TYR A 129 -8.13 -28.73 14.82
CA TYR A 129 -7.13 -28.39 15.84
C TYR A 129 -7.82 -28.00 17.15
N ASN A 130 -8.74 -27.03 17.10
CA ASN A 130 -9.46 -26.57 18.29
C ASN A 130 -10.31 -27.67 18.94
N ALA A 131 -10.96 -28.52 18.15
CA ALA A 131 -11.73 -29.66 18.68
C ALA A 131 -10.84 -30.66 19.46
N PHE A 132 -9.64 -30.95 18.95
CA PHE A 132 -8.68 -31.84 19.63
C PHE A 132 -8.20 -31.27 20.97
N TYR A 133 -7.85 -29.98 21.03
CA TYR A 133 -7.39 -29.36 22.28
C TYR A 133 -8.53 -29.10 23.27
N SER A 134 -9.75 -28.83 22.80
CA SER A 134 -10.92 -28.66 23.68
C SER A 134 -11.34 -29.96 24.39
N THR A 135 -11.02 -31.12 23.82
CA THR A 135 -11.34 -32.43 24.41
C THR A 135 -10.23 -32.97 25.32
N GLN A 136 -9.04 -32.37 25.31
CA GLN A 136 -7.92 -32.80 26.15
C GLN A 136 -7.85 -32.06 27.51
N ASP A 137 -8.58 -30.96 27.65
CA ASP A 137 -8.68 -30.15 28.89
C ASP A 137 -9.98 -30.39 29.69
N MET A 138 -10.66 -31.53 29.46
CA MET A 138 -11.76 -32.04 30.31
C MET A 138 -11.39 -33.35 31.01
#